data_AF-A0A3S0XSW3-F1
#
_entry.id   AF-A0A3S0XSW3-F1
#
_cell.length_a   1.000
_cell.length_b   1.000
_cell.length_c   1.000
_cell.angle_alpha   90.00
_cell.angle_beta   90.00
_cell.angle_gamma   90.00
#
_symmetry.space_group_name_H-M   'P 1'
#
loop_
_entity.id
_entity.type
_entity.pdbx_description
1 polymer ?
#
loop_
_entity_poly.entity_id
_entity_poly.type
_entity_poly.pdbx_seq_one_letter_code
_entity_poly.pdbx_strand_id
1 'polypeptide(L)'
;MGNVSTPSRKTATPVAKAATPVAATERIAESNFDPAHGRPVFRKDSVDPASPLFIELQVLPRQPYFAADHNEVARNTGFSLCKNGGGLALADVDTGIGIAYVRWNGFTAAVGELKAIAIHCDPERCPVELQAGGRLVGTLTDFSQQLDGYIADGLGRELAAAEIAAIGEHIDSIMRRRWDEIHEVGVPIDANTVRFRGALPFQFYDQVLAPRKRIPEMRGHFFPAHRANYYAGRAEGAIRALQLIDFNLNHKIKRPAFAAMLEEIFKSGQWDDLGFNNGSGHAASEFVEIIEAVFQLGCSVVSKGWLLGRVQRWERTAAEWDEHQAASRADFVERMRAARAAKKTAREGGAG
;
A
#
# COMPACT_ATOMS: atom_id res chain seq x y z
N MET A 1 72.08 46.75 8.31
CA MET A 1 70.63 46.47 8.19
C MET A 1 70.49 45.06 7.64
N GLY A 2 70.31 44.08 8.52
CA GLY A 2 70.20 42.67 8.16
C GLY A 2 69.32 41.99 9.20
N ASN A 3 68.06 41.75 8.84
CA ASN A 3 67.08 41.14 9.73
C ASN A 3 67.24 39.62 9.69
N VAL A 4 67.65 39.09 10.83
CA VAL A 4 67.63 37.67 11.18
C VAL A 4 66.19 37.30 11.53
N SER A 5 65.56 36.43 10.73
CA SER A 5 64.22 35.92 11.01
C SER A 5 64.32 34.58 11.76
N THR A 6 63.79 34.56 12.98
CA THR A 6 63.64 33.40 13.85
C THR A 6 62.50 32.48 13.38
N PRO A 7 62.62 31.15 13.48
CA PRO A 7 61.52 30.25 13.17
C PRO A 7 60.56 30.16 14.37
N SER A 8 59.32 30.60 14.16
CA SER A 8 58.25 30.48 15.16
C SER A 8 57.71 29.05 15.24
N ARG A 9 57.36 28.72 16.47
CA ARG A 9 57.08 27.41 17.06
C ARG A 9 55.77 26.80 16.53
N LYS A 10 55.84 25.52 16.20
CA LYS A 10 54.72 24.60 15.89
C LYS A 10 53.63 24.66 16.97
N THR A 11 52.37 24.85 16.56
CA THR A 11 51.19 24.39 17.29
C THR A 11 50.53 23.27 16.49
N ALA A 12 50.77 22.04 16.92
CA ALA A 12 50.07 20.87 16.41
C ALA A 12 48.67 20.83 17.01
N THR A 13 47.65 20.80 16.16
CA THR A 13 46.28 20.49 16.54
C THR A 13 46.22 19.05 17.08
N PRO A 14 45.59 18.78 18.23
CA PRO A 14 45.53 17.43 18.78
C PRO A 14 44.66 16.57 17.86
N VAL A 15 45.27 15.52 17.29
CA VAL A 15 44.57 14.40 16.67
C VAL A 15 43.75 13.72 17.77
N ALA A 16 42.43 13.81 17.66
CA ALA A 16 41.52 13.06 18.51
C ALA A 16 41.85 11.56 18.34
N LYS A 17 42.22 10.91 19.45
CA LYS A 17 42.39 9.45 19.52
C LYS A 17 41.10 8.81 19.04
N ALA A 18 41.22 7.96 18.03
CA ALA A 18 40.18 7.04 17.60
C ALA A 18 39.65 6.28 18.82
N ALA A 19 38.37 6.46 19.11
CA ALA A 19 37.67 5.59 20.02
C ALA A 19 37.57 4.21 19.37
N THR A 20 38.21 3.23 20.00
CA THR A 20 38.06 1.81 19.69
C THR A 20 36.56 1.47 19.70
N PRO A 21 36.00 0.87 18.63
CA PRO A 21 34.63 0.37 18.69
C PRO A 21 34.60 -0.79 19.70
N VAL A 22 33.94 -0.55 20.82
CA VAL A 22 33.58 -1.60 21.77
C VAL A 22 32.61 -2.53 21.03
N ALA A 23 32.99 -3.79 20.96
CA ALA A 23 32.18 -4.86 20.39
C ALA A 23 30.83 -4.93 21.12
N ALA A 24 29.78 -4.38 20.51
CA ALA A 24 28.40 -4.68 20.85
C ALA A 24 27.96 -5.90 20.03
N THR A 25 28.56 -7.05 20.37
CA THR A 25 28.08 -8.36 19.94
C THR A 25 27.14 -8.87 21.01
N GLU A 26 25.87 -8.46 20.99
CA GLU A 26 24.84 -9.17 21.76
C GLU A 26 23.43 -8.91 21.22
N ARG A 27 22.90 -9.95 20.56
CA ARG A 27 21.49 -10.36 20.40
C ARG A 27 20.48 -9.33 19.91
N ILE A 28 20.44 -9.13 18.59
CA ILE A 28 19.19 -8.87 17.88
C ILE A 28 18.43 -10.20 17.87
N ALA A 29 17.23 -10.19 18.46
CA ALA A 29 16.37 -11.36 18.52
C ALA A 29 16.10 -11.92 17.12
N GLU A 30 16.51 -13.17 16.90
CA GLU A 30 16.05 -14.03 15.84
C GLU A 30 14.52 -14.12 15.91
N SER A 31 13.82 -13.32 15.11
CA SER A 31 12.41 -13.55 14.85
C SER A 31 12.16 -13.49 13.35
N ASN A 32 11.76 -14.64 12.81
CA ASN A 32 11.27 -14.88 11.45
C ASN A 32 12.27 -14.83 10.28
N PHE A 33 13.54 -15.16 10.53
CA PHE A 33 14.55 -15.34 9.48
C PHE A 33 14.99 -16.80 9.40
N ASP A 34 14.76 -17.49 8.28
CA ASP A 34 15.34 -18.82 8.04
C ASP A 34 16.73 -18.63 7.37
N PRO A 35 17.83 -18.91 8.08
CA PRO A 35 19.18 -18.68 7.57
C PRO A 35 19.56 -19.64 6.43
N ALA A 36 18.85 -20.74 6.21
CA ALA A 36 19.12 -21.65 5.10
C ALA A 36 18.61 -21.14 3.75
N HIS A 37 17.66 -20.20 3.75
CA HIS A 37 16.99 -19.73 2.53
C HIS A 37 16.96 -18.21 2.37
N GLY A 38 17.42 -17.43 3.36
CA GLY A 38 17.49 -15.97 3.29
C GLY A 38 16.14 -15.30 3.05
N ARG A 39 15.05 -15.85 3.60
CA ARG A 39 13.67 -15.40 3.36
C ARG A 39 12.93 -15.07 4.67
N PRO A 40 12.16 -13.98 4.72
CA PRO A 40 11.03 -13.85 5.65
C PRO A 40 9.84 -14.68 5.14
N VAL A 41 9.28 -15.54 6.00
CA VAL A 41 8.17 -16.43 5.63
C VAL A 41 6.83 -15.74 5.91
N PHE A 42 6.16 -15.21 4.87
CA PHE A 42 4.77 -14.77 4.97
C PHE A 42 3.82 -15.88 4.50
N ARG A 43 3.16 -16.54 5.47
CA ARG A 43 2.19 -17.60 5.22
C ARG A 43 0.87 -17.04 4.66
N LYS A 44 0.16 -17.87 3.90
CA LYS A 44 -1.07 -17.53 3.17
C LYS A 44 -2.28 -17.24 4.08
N ASP A 45 -2.11 -17.47 5.39
CA ASP A 45 -3.08 -17.24 6.46
C ASP A 45 -2.55 -16.22 7.50
N SER A 46 -1.64 -15.30 7.12
CA SER A 46 -0.80 -14.52 8.05
C SER A 46 -1.48 -13.39 8.84
N VAL A 47 -2.72 -13.56 9.27
CA VAL A 47 -3.04 -13.07 10.61
C VAL A 47 -2.61 -14.20 11.52
N ASP A 48 -1.36 -14.18 11.92
CA ASP A 48 -0.91 -15.05 13.01
C ASP A 48 -1.48 -14.43 14.29
N PRO A 49 -2.52 -15.02 14.92
CA PRO A 49 -3.07 -14.48 16.16
C PRO A 49 -2.03 -14.49 17.30
N ALA A 50 -0.86 -15.11 17.09
CA ALA A 50 0.29 -15.02 17.99
C ALA A 50 1.12 -13.73 17.82
N SER A 51 0.77 -12.81 16.92
CA SER A 51 1.39 -11.48 16.89
C SER A 51 1.03 -10.74 18.18
N PRO A 52 2.00 -10.32 19.00
CA PRO A 52 1.73 -9.70 20.31
C PRO A 52 1.02 -8.34 20.21
N LEU A 53 0.95 -7.77 19.00
CA LEU A 53 0.32 -6.49 18.71
C LEU A 53 -0.87 -6.64 17.75
N PHE A 54 -1.42 -7.85 17.63
CA PHE A 54 -2.66 -8.07 16.90
C PHE A 54 -3.82 -7.35 17.59
N ILE A 55 -4.52 -6.51 16.84
CA ILE A 55 -5.68 -5.76 17.30
C ILE A 55 -6.93 -6.37 16.67
N GLU A 56 -7.83 -6.84 17.52
CA GLU A 56 -9.18 -7.24 17.13
C GLU A 56 -10.18 -6.23 17.70
N LEU A 57 -10.94 -5.61 16.80
CA LEU A 57 -12.12 -4.82 17.14
C LEU A 57 -13.35 -5.53 16.59
N GLN A 58 -14.50 -5.30 17.20
CA GLN A 58 -15.77 -5.84 16.74
C GLN A 58 -16.76 -4.71 16.53
N VAL A 59 -17.58 -4.83 15.49
CA VAL A 59 -18.84 -4.10 15.38
C VAL A 59 -19.93 -5.06 15.82
N LEU A 60 -20.70 -4.66 16.83
CA LEU A 60 -21.82 -5.42 17.37
C LEU A 60 -23.13 -4.65 17.10
N PRO A 61 -24.24 -5.34 16.81
CA PRO A 61 -25.53 -4.69 16.58
C PRO A 61 -26.12 -4.18 17.90
N ARG A 62 -26.85 -3.06 17.88
CA ARG A 62 -27.69 -2.65 19.03
C ARG A 62 -28.96 -3.49 19.15
N GLN A 63 -29.35 -4.12 18.05
CA GLN A 63 -30.45 -5.08 17.95
C GLN A 63 -29.90 -6.51 18.03
N PRO A 64 -30.74 -7.56 18.06
CA PRO A 64 -30.26 -8.94 18.11
C PRO A 64 -29.34 -9.33 16.94
N TYR A 65 -29.50 -8.68 15.78
CA TYR A 65 -28.77 -8.93 14.54
C TYR A 65 -28.62 -7.65 13.71
N PHE A 66 -27.70 -7.64 12.74
CA PHE A 66 -27.63 -6.57 11.74
C PHE A 66 -28.78 -6.65 10.74
N ALA A 67 -29.49 -5.55 10.53
CA ALA A 67 -30.61 -5.46 9.58
C ALA A 67 -30.18 -5.01 8.17
N ALA A 68 -29.03 -4.33 8.05
CA ALA A 68 -28.53 -3.76 6.80
C ALA A 68 -27.56 -4.71 6.08
N ASP A 69 -27.42 -4.57 4.77
CA ASP A 69 -26.39 -5.28 3.99
C ASP A 69 -24.99 -4.77 4.38
N HIS A 70 -24.34 -5.52 5.27
CA HIS A 70 -23.01 -5.20 5.77
C HIS A 70 -21.93 -5.17 4.69
N ASN A 71 -22.10 -5.84 3.54
CA ASN A 71 -21.15 -5.74 2.43
C ASN A 71 -21.25 -4.38 1.76
N GLU A 72 -22.47 -3.94 1.46
CA GLU A 72 -22.72 -2.66 0.81
C GLU A 72 -22.29 -1.52 1.75
N VAL A 73 -22.70 -1.60 3.01
CA VAL A 73 -22.35 -0.60 4.03
C VAL A 73 -20.82 -0.53 4.22
N ALA A 74 -20.12 -1.67 4.28
CA ALA A 74 -18.66 -1.65 4.38
C ALA A 74 -17.99 -0.98 3.17
N ARG A 75 -18.51 -1.20 1.96
CA ARG A 75 -18.00 -0.54 0.74
C ARG A 75 -18.23 0.96 0.76
N ASN A 76 -19.42 1.37 1.20
CA ASN A 76 -19.81 2.78 1.25
C ASN A 76 -19.01 3.57 2.30
N THR A 77 -18.50 2.92 3.34
CA THR A 77 -17.71 3.57 4.40
C THR A 77 -16.19 3.51 4.18
N GLY A 78 -15.74 2.85 3.12
CA GLY A 78 -14.34 2.89 2.68
C GLY A 78 -13.59 1.55 2.73
N PHE A 79 -14.23 0.45 3.13
CA PHE A 79 -13.63 -0.88 2.95
C PHE A 79 -13.74 -1.31 1.49
N SER A 80 -12.69 -1.91 0.95
CA SER A 80 -12.65 -2.35 -0.44
C SER A 80 -12.10 -3.77 -0.59
N LEU A 81 -12.32 -4.38 -1.75
CA LEU A 81 -11.72 -5.67 -2.06
C LEU A 81 -10.20 -5.51 -2.21
N CYS A 82 -9.45 -6.07 -1.26
CA CYS A 82 -7.99 -5.98 -1.26
C CYS A 82 -7.35 -6.91 -2.31
N LYS A 83 -6.23 -6.46 -2.90
CA LYS A 83 -5.54 -7.19 -4.00
C LYS A 83 -4.96 -8.55 -3.57
N ASN A 84 -4.64 -8.72 -2.29
CA ASN A 84 -3.91 -9.88 -1.77
C ASN A 84 -4.73 -10.83 -0.87
N GLY A 85 -5.88 -10.41 -0.33
CA GLY A 85 -6.63 -11.17 0.68
C GLY A 85 -7.99 -11.72 0.25
N GLY A 86 -8.52 -11.33 -0.92
CA GLY A 86 -9.81 -11.82 -1.43
C GLY A 86 -11.04 -11.44 -0.59
N GLY A 87 -10.89 -10.61 0.43
CA GLY A 87 -11.96 -10.10 1.29
C GLY A 87 -11.97 -8.58 1.37
N LEU A 88 -12.96 -8.03 2.07
CA LEU A 88 -13.05 -6.60 2.34
C LEU A 88 -11.99 -6.19 3.37
N ALA A 89 -11.32 -5.06 3.08
CA ALA A 89 -10.30 -4.50 3.95
C ALA A 89 -10.23 -2.99 3.77
N LEU A 90 -9.76 -2.29 4.80
CA LEU A 90 -9.22 -0.96 4.64
C LEU A 90 -7.89 -1.14 3.91
N ALA A 91 -7.80 -0.68 2.67
CA ALA A 91 -6.62 -0.88 1.86
C ALA A 91 -5.72 0.35 1.90
N ASP A 92 -4.41 0.12 1.88
CA ASP A 92 -3.42 1.14 1.57
C ASP A 92 -3.73 1.77 0.21
N VAL A 93 -3.68 3.10 0.15
CA VAL A 93 -4.15 3.87 -1.03
C VAL A 93 -3.26 3.62 -2.24
N ASP A 94 -1.96 3.46 -2.01
CA ASP A 94 -0.98 3.36 -3.09
C ASP A 94 -0.90 1.92 -3.63
N THR A 95 -0.83 0.94 -2.74
CA THR A 95 -0.61 -0.46 -3.09
C THR A 95 -1.91 -1.22 -3.29
N GLY A 96 -3.01 -0.83 -2.63
CA GLY A 96 -4.26 -1.59 -2.58
C GLY A 96 -4.16 -2.88 -1.75
N ILE A 97 -3.15 -2.97 -0.88
CA ILE A 97 -2.96 -4.06 0.08
C ILE A 97 -3.72 -3.76 1.37
N GLY A 98 -4.32 -4.78 2.00
CA GLY A 98 -5.10 -4.58 3.22
C GLY A 98 -4.26 -4.19 4.44
N ILE A 99 -4.69 -3.15 5.14
CA ILE A 99 -4.20 -2.69 6.45
C ILE A 99 -5.02 -3.32 7.58
N ALA A 100 -6.34 -3.28 7.45
CA ALA A 100 -7.27 -3.90 8.38
C ALA A 100 -8.32 -4.69 7.62
N TYR A 101 -8.61 -5.91 8.06
CA TYR A 101 -9.46 -6.86 7.34
C TYR A 101 -10.79 -7.03 8.04
N VAL A 102 -11.87 -6.98 7.26
CA VAL A 102 -13.22 -7.25 7.76
C VAL A 102 -13.48 -8.76 7.70
N ARG A 103 -13.97 -9.31 8.81
CA ARG A 103 -14.28 -10.72 8.98
C ARG A 103 -15.67 -10.87 9.60
N TRP A 104 -16.44 -11.80 9.07
CA TRP A 104 -17.71 -12.21 9.66
C TRP A 104 -17.97 -13.66 9.29
N ASN A 105 -18.87 -14.31 10.02
CA ASN A 105 -19.33 -15.64 9.67
C ASN A 105 -20.30 -15.56 8.49
N GLY A 106 -19.88 -16.06 7.32
CA GLY A 106 -20.67 -16.01 6.09
C GLY A 106 -22.00 -16.75 6.17
N PHE A 107 -22.07 -17.82 7.00
CA PHE A 107 -23.32 -18.56 7.19
C PHE A 107 -24.35 -17.74 7.98
N THR A 108 -23.96 -17.17 9.13
CA THR A 108 -24.87 -16.36 9.94
C THR A 108 -25.29 -15.08 9.22
N ALA A 109 -24.40 -14.49 8.43
CA ALA A 109 -24.74 -13.40 7.51
C ALA A 109 -25.82 -13.82 6.49
N ALA A 110 -25.69 -14.98 5.87
CA ALA A 110 -26.63 -15.44 4.84
C ALA A 110 -28.04 -15.75 5.39
N VAL A 111 -28.15 -16.14 6.66
CA VAL A 111 -29.45 -16.41 7.30
C VAL A 111 -30.00 -15.21 8.10
N GLY A 112 -29.35 -14.04 8.04
CA GLY A 112 -29.80 -12.83 8.74
C GLY A 112 -29.60 -12.86 10.26
N GLU A 113 -28.71 -13.73 10.74
CA GLU A 113 -28.42 -13.91 12.18
C GLU A 113 -27.01 -13.42 12.57
N LEU A 114 -26.45 -12.47 11.82
CA LEU A 114 -25.11 -11.96 12.08
C LEU A 114 -25.07 -11.11 13.35
N LYS A 115 -24.28 -11.55 14.33
CA LYS A 115 -24.16 -10.91 15.66
C LYS A 115 -22.87 -10.11 15.87
N ALA A 116 -21.86 -10.32 15.04
CA ALA A 116 -20.57 -9.66 15.18
C ALA A 116 -19.85 -9.59 13.84
N ILE A 117 -19.22 -8.45 13.57
CA ILE A 117 -18.28 -8.25 12.47
C ILE A 117 -16.93 -7.89 13.08
N ALA A 118 -15.94 -8.74 12.90
CA ALA A 118 -14.59 -8.52 13.41
C ALA A 118 -13.74 -7.71 12.42
N ILE A 119 -12.89 -6.84 12.95
CA ILE A 119 -11.93 -6.02 12.24
C ILE A 119 -10.56 -6.37 12.77
N HIS A 120 -9.75 -6.99 11.90
CA HIS A 120 -8.44 -7.53 12.25
C HIS A 120 -7.37 -6.59 11.72
N CYS A 121 -6.54 -6.03 12.59
CA CYS A 121 -5.39 -5.21 12.21
C CYS A 121 -4.13 -5.73 12.89
N ASP A 122 -3.08 -5.97 12.10
CA ASP A 122 -1.74 -6.21 12.62
C ASP A 122 -0.83 -5.06 12.17
N PRO A 123 -0.70 -3.99 12.97
CA PRO A 123 0.07 -2.80 12.60
C PRO A 123 1.57 -3.09 12.42
N GLU A 124 2.08 -4.23 12.89
CA GLU A 124 3.49 -4.64 12.68
C GLU A 124 3.71 -5.32 11.33
N ARG A 125 2.67 -5.93 10.75
CA ARG A 125 2.81 -6.78 9.56
C ARG A 125 2.08 -6.28 8.32
N CYS A 126 1.16 -5.34 8.48
CA CYS A 126 0.44 -4.76 7.34
C CYS A 126 1.30 -3.71 6.59
N PRO A 127 0.87 -3.20 5.42
CA PRO A 127 1.56 -2.11 4.72
C PRO A 127 1.74 -0.90 5.63
N VAL A 128 2.85 -0.18 5.44
CA VAL A 128 3.10 1.06 6.16
C VAL A 128 2.38 2.19 5.46
N GLU A 129 1.39 2.78 6.15
CA GLU A 129 0.72 3.99 5.71
C GLU A 129 0.62 4.96 6.90
N LEU A 130 1.05 6.21 6.69
CA LEU A 130 0.93 7.25 7.71
C LEU A 130 -0.55 7.61 7.90
N GLN A 131 -0.98 7.74 9.15
CA GLN A 131 -2.38 8.05 9.52
C GLN A 131 -3.37 6.90 9.24
N ALA A 132 -2.87 5.67 9.03
CA ALA A 132 -3.70 4.49 8.85
C ALA A 132 -4.66 4.23 10.02
N GLY A 133 -4.22 4.48 11.25
CA GLY A 133 -5.00 4.32 12.47
C GLY A 133 -6.14 5.34 12.55
N GLY A 134 -5.85 6.62 12.35
CA GLY A 134 -6.88 7.66 12.26
C GLY A 134 -7.93 7.37 11.17
N ARG A 135 -7.49 6.90 9.99
CA ARG A 135 -8.42 6.52 8.92
C ARG A 135 -9.26 5.30 9.29
N LEU A 136 -8.65 4.28 9.89
CA LEU A 136 -9.38 3.09 10.36
C LEU A 136 -10.46 3.47 11.36
N VAL A 137 -10.17 4.33 12.33
CA VAL A 137 -11.13 4.82 13.31
C VAL A 137 -12.30 5.56 12.64
N GLY A 138 -12.01 6.47 11.70
CA GLY A 138 -13.05 7.19 10.96
C GLY A 138 -13.97 6.24 10.19
N THR A 139 -13.38 5.38 9.35
CA THR A 139 -14.11 4.37 8.58
C THR A 139 -14.92 3.43 9.48
N LEU A 140 -14.36 2.99 10.60
CA LEU A 140 -15.04 2.08 11.53
C LEU A 140 -16.21 2.76 12.26
N THR A 141 -16.06 4.04 12.60
CA THR A 141 -17.12 4.84 13.22
C THR A 141 -18.29 4.99 12.26
N ASP A 142 -18.05 5.42 11.03
CA ASP A 142 -19.08 5.53 10.00
C ASP A 142 -19.75 4.17 9.71
N PHE A 143 -18.95 3.10 9.67
CA PHE A 143 -19.43 1.73 9.46
C PHE A 143 -20.36 1.27 10.57
N SER A 144 -19.99 1.48 11.84
CA SER A 144 -20.83 1.14 12.99
C SER A 144 -22.15 1.92 13.01
N GLN A 145 -22.12 3.21 12.67
CA GLN A 145 -23.31 4.06 12.66
C GLN A 145 -24.30 3.64 11.58
N GLN A 146 -23.82 3.35 10.36
CA GLN A 146 -24.69 2.90 9.26
C GLN A 146 -25.30 1.50 9.51
N LEU A 147 -24.67 0.69 10.36
CA LEU A 147 -25.18 -0.62 10.76
C LEU A 147 -26.09 -0.61 11.99
N ASP A 148 -26.39 0.55 12.58
CA ASP A 148 -27.05 0.66 13.89
C ASP A 148 -26.34 -0.19 14.97
N GLY A 149 -25.00 -0.12 14.95
CA GLY A 149 -24.11 -0.88 15.82
C GLY A 149 -23.29 -0.01 16.76
N TYR A 150 -22.37 -0.66 17.46
CA TYR A 150 -21.35 -0.04 18.29
C TYR A 150 -20.02 -0.78 18.14
N ILE A 151 -18.93 -0.07 18.42
CA ILE A 151 -17.57 -0.62 18.36
C ILE A 151 -17.23 -1.20 19.72
N ALA A 152 -16.76 -2.44 19.72
CA ALA A 152 -16.34 -3.18 20.89
C ALA A 152 -14.89 -3.68 20.73
N ASP A 153 -14.26 -4.01 21.85
CA ASP A 153 -13.01 -4.77 21.84
C ASP A 153 -13.25 -6.23 21.40
N GLY A 154 -12.17 -7.00 21.23
CA GLY A 154 -12.24 -8.44 20.91
C GLY A 154 -12.93 -9.31 21.97
N LEU A 155 -13.33 -8.74 23.11
CA LEU A 155 -14.08 -9.42 24.17
C LEU A 155 -15.56 -8.99 24.20
N GLY A 156 -15.98 -8.11 23.29
CA GLY A 156 -17.36 -7.65 23.14
C GLY A 156 -17.75 -6.50 24.08
N ARG A 157 -16.79 -5.85 24.76
CA ARG A 157 -17.07 -4.66 25.57
C ARG A 157 -17.11 -3.42 24.68
N GLU A 158 -18.20 -2.65 24.73
CA GLU A 158 -18.34 -1.37 24.03
C GLU A 158 -17.20 -0.42 24.43
N LEU A 159 -16.55 0.16 23.42
CA LEU A 159 -15.46 1.11 23.59
C LEU A 159 -15.99 2.54 23.52
N ALA A 160 -15.55 3.38 24.46
CA ALA A 160 -15.82 4.81 24.40
C ALA A 160 -15.03 5.48 23.27
N ALA A 161 -15.52 6.62 22.78
CA ALA A 161 -14.87 7.37 21.69
C ALA A 161 -13.39 7.67 21.96
N ALA A 162 -13.01 7.95 23.21
CA ALA A 162 -11.62 8.18 23.59
C ALA A 162 -10.75 6.91 23.51
N GLU A 163 -11.30 5.74 23.84
CA GLU A 163 -10.60 4.45 23.72
C GLU A 163 -10.38 4.09 22.24
N ILE A 164 -11.39 4.33 21.40
CA ILE A 164 -11.29 4.13 19.95
C ILE A 164 -10.22 5.05 19.36
N ALA A 165 -10.21 6.33 19.75
CA ALA A 165 -9.19 7.28 19.31
C ALA A 165 -7.78 6.84 19.74
N ALA A 166 -7.60 6.38 20.99
CA ALA A 166 -6.32 5.88 21.49
C ALA A 166 -5.81 4.65 20.71
N ILE A 167 -6.71 3.76 20.25
CA ILE A 167 -6.34 2.65 19.37
C ILE A 167 -5.84 3.17 18.02
N GLY A 168 -6.52 4.17 17.44
CA GLY A 168 -6.07 4.82 16.21
C GLY A 168 -4.69 5.45 16.36
N GLU A 169 -4.47 6.20 17.44
CA GLU A 169 -3.16 6.81 17.76
C GLU A 169 -2.06 5.75 17.97
N HIS A 170 -2.39 4.62 18.61
CA HIS A 170 -1.46 3.52 18.79
C HIS A 170 -1.02 2.90 17.45
N ILE A 171 -1.96 2.65 16.55
CA ILE A 171 -1.67 2.18 15.19
C ILE A 171 -0.79 3.20 14.45
N ASP A 172 -1.13 4.49 14.50
CA ASP A 172 -0.36 5.55 13.85
C ASP A 172 1.06 5.68 14.41
N SER A 173 1.24 5.47 15.70
CA SER A 173 2.55 5.45 16.35
C SER A 173 3.41 4.30 15.84
N ILE A 174 2.86 3.08 15.73
CA ILE A 174 3.57 1.91 15.18
C ILE A 174 3.91 2.14 13.71
N MET A 175 2.95 2.63 12.91
CA MET A 175 3.17 2.94 11.50
C MET A 175 4.26 3.98 11.31
N ARG A 176 4.30 5.02 12.15
CA ARG A 176 5.36 6.02 12.13
C ARG A 176 6.71 5.41 12.49
N ARG A 177 6.78 4.58 13.53
CA ARG A 177 8.02 3.89 13.90
C ARG A 177 8.53 3.03 12.74
N ARG A 178 7.66 2.21 12.12
CA ARG A 178 8.00 1.38 10.96
C ARG A 178 8.35 2.22 9.74
N TRP A 179 7.66 3.34 9.54
CA TRP A 179 8.00 4.31 8.50
C TRP A 179 9.40 4.84 8.73
N ASP A 180 9.72 5.30 9.94
CA ASP A 180 11.03 5.81 10.30
C ASP A 180 12.11 4.72 10.16
N GLU A 181 11.86 3.46 10.56
CA GLU A 181 12.76 2.33 10.35
C GLU A 181 13.01 2.03 8.85
N ILE A 182 12.00 2.18 8.00
CA ILE A 182 12.12 2.02 6.54
C ILE A 182 12.79 3.25 5.91
N HIS A 183 12.51 4.44 6.44
CA HIS A 183 12.88 5.75 5.87
C HIS A 183 14.05 6.41 6.62
N GLU A 184 14.73 5.70 7.53
CA GLU A 184 15.89 6.16 8.29
C GLU A 184 17.12 6.46 7.42
N VAL A 185 17.01 6.31 6.10
CA VAL A 185 17.97 6.87 5.14
C VAL A 185 17.26 7.63 4.02
N GLY A 186 16.35 8.54 4.40
CA GLY A 186 15.99 9.65 3.53
C GLY A 186 17.26 10.43 3.19
N VAL A 187 17.77 10.31 1.96
CA VAL A 187 18.99 11.01 1.55
C VAL A 187 18.58 12.41 1.12
N PRO A 188 18.97 13.48 1.84
CA PRO A 188 18.71 14.84 1.38
C PRO A 188 19.43 15.06 0.05
N ILE A 189 18.66 15.39 -0.99
CA ILE A 189 19.21 15.74 -2.30
C ILE A 189 19.57 17.23 -2.31
N ASP A 190 18.66 18.04 -1.74
CA ASP A 190 18.81 19.49 -1.59
C ASP A 190 17.97 20.00 -0.40
N ALA A 191 17.93 21.32 -0.22
CA ALA A 191 17.25 21.96 0.91
C ALA A 191 15.73 21.65 1.00
N ASN A 192 15.09 21.28 -0.11
CA ASN A 192 13.66 21.06 -0.19
C ASN A 192 13.30 19.64 -0.69
N THR A 193 14.28 18.77 -0.92
CA THR A 193 14.04 17.45 -1.52
C THR A 193 14.72 16.35 -0.73
N VAL A 194 13.93 15.38 -0.29
CA VAL A 194 14.42 14.16 0.39
C VAL A 194 14.10 12.96 -0.47
N ARG A 195 15.12 12.12 -0.72
CA ARG A 195 14.98 10.87 -1.47
C ARG A 195 14.75 9.70 -0.54
N PHE A 196 13.68 8.96 -0.78
CA PHE A 196 13.35 7.73 -0.06
C PHE A 196 13.49 6.52 -0.97
N ARG A 197 13.98 5.41 -0.43
CA ARG A 197 14.11 4.17 -1.18
C ARG A 197 12.73 3.55 -1.41
N GLY A 198 12.49 3.06 -2.62
CA GLY A 198 11.28 2.31 -2.97
C GLY A 198 11.40 0.81 -2.65
N ALA A 199 10.37 0.06 -3.03
CA ALA A 199 10.29 -1.38 -2.73
C ALA A 199 11.36 -2.21 -3.45
N LEU A 200 11.73 -1.80 -4.67
CA LEU A 200 12.87 -2.39 -5.40
C LEU A 200 14.14 -1.55 -5.18
N PRO A 201 15.34 -2.16 -5.19
CA PRO A 201 16.60 -1.44 -4.97
C PRO A 201 16.85 -0.27 -5.91
N PHE A 202 16.31 -0.32 -7.12
CA PHE A 202 16.44 0.72 -8.14
C PHE A 202 15.27 1.73 -8.13
N GLN A 203 14.25 1.53 -7.30
CA GLN A 203 13.14 2.45 -7.17
C GLN A 203 13.40 3.45 -6.04
N PHE A 204 12.96 4.68 -6.22
CA PHE A 204 12.97 5.68 -5.17
C PHE A 204 11.87 6.72 -5.39
N TYR A 205 11.57 7.45 -4.32
CA TYR A 205 10.59 8.54 -4.32
C TYR A 205 11.28 9.80 -3.84
N ASP A 206 11.17 10.88 -4.61
CA ASP A 206 11.60 12.20 -4.17
C ASP A 206 10.41 12.92 -3.55
N GLN A 207 10.53 13.26 -2.27
CA GLN A 207 9.56 14.11 -1.58
C GLN A 207 10.05 15.56 -1.68
N VAL A 208 9.28 16.38 -2.39
CA VAL A 208 9.54 17.82 -2.51
C VAL A 208 8.73 18.56 -1.45
N LEU A 209 9.44 19.09 -0.44
CA LEU A 209 8.92 19.95 0.61
C LEU A 209 8.64 21.34 0.02
N ALA A 210 7.42 21.54 -0.49
CA ALA A 210 7.00 22.85 -0.97
C ALA A 210 6.66 23.78 0.21
N PRO A 211 7.25 24.99 0.33
CA PRO A 211 7.08 25.87 1.50
C PRO A 211 5.63 26.33 1.78
N ARG A 212 4.71 26.12 0.84
CA ARG A 212 3.31 26.60 0.91
C ARG A 212 2.26 25.51 0.73
N LYS A 213 2.64 24.24 0.50
CA LYS A 213 1.67 23.15 0.37
C LYS A 213 1.66 22.35 1.66
N ARG A 214 0.45 22.10 2.18
CA ARG A 214 0.21 21.25 3.35
C ARG A 214 0.53 19.77 3.08
N ILE A 215 0.56 19.40 1.80
CA ILE A 215 0.87 18.05 1.31
C ILE A 215 2.16 18.15 0.47
N PRO A 216 3.22 17.42 0.84
CA PRO A 216 4.45 17.37 0.06
C PRO A 216 4.18 16.69 -1.30
N GLU A 217 4.86 17.15 -2.35
CA GLU A 217 4.76 16.55 -3.68
C GLU A 217 5.66 15.32 -3.72
N MET A 218 5.10 14.16 -4.08
CA MET A 218 5.84 12.90 -4.22
C MET A 218 6.09 12.64 -5.71
N ARG A 219 7.36 12.46 -6.09
CA ARG A 219 7.76 12.05 -7.43
C ARG A 219 8.35 10.65 -7.38
N GLY A 220 7.64 9.69 -7.97
CA GLY A 220 8.14 8.32 -8.09
C GLY A 220 9.12 8.18 -9.24
N HIS A 221 10.20 7.45 -8.99
CA HIS A 221 11.18 7.02 -9.98
C HIS A 221 11.23 5.51 -9.95
N PHE A 222 10.61 4.90 -10.95
CA PHE A 222 10.38 3.48 -11.06
C PHE A 222 11.42 2.78 -11.93
N PHE A 223 12.11 3.50 -12.83
CA PHE A 223 13.22 2.96 -13.61
C PHE A 223 14.35 3.99 -13.87
N PRO A 224 14.91 4.61 -12.83
CA PRO A 224 15.99 5.60 -12.97
C PRO A 224 17.28 4.88 -13.38
N ALA A 225 17.83 5.12 -14.57
CA ALA A 225 19.05 4.46 -15.04
C ALA A 225 20.22 5.45 -15.21
N HIS A 226 21.43 5.00 -14.88
CA HIS A 226 22.62 5.83 -15.02
C HIS A 226 23.11 5.86 -16.47
N ARG A 227 23.84 6.92 -16.84
CA ARG A 227 24.58 6.93 -18.10
C ARG A 227 25.69 5.88 -18.02
N ALA A 228 25.62 4.89 -18.88
CA ALA A 228 26.56 3.80 -19.01
C ALA A 228 26.87 3.55 -20.50
N ASN A 229 27.92 2.80 -20.81
CA ASN A 229 28.12 2.32 -22.17
C ASN A 229 27.17 1.16 -22.48
N TYR A 230 27.16 0.70 -23.73
CA TYR A 230 26.28 -0.38 -24.20
C TYR A 230 26.21 -1.60 -23.28
N TYR A 231 27.34 -2.28 -23.07
CA TYR A 231 27.35 -3.54 -22.30
C TYR A 231 27.07 -3.34 -20.82
N ALA A 232 27.53 -2.23 -20.23
CA ALA A 232 27.25 -1.91 -18.83
C ALA A 232 25.76 -1.59 -18.62
N GLY A 233 25.14 -0.85 -19.53
CA GLY A 233 23.70 -0.58 -19.52
C GLY A 233 22.89 -1.87 -19.64
N ARG A 234 23.21 -2.74 -20.60
CA ARG A 234 22.55 -4.04 -20.75
C ARG A 234 22.66 -4.88 -19.46
N ALA A 235 23.86 -5.01 -18.88
CA ALA A 235 24.06 -5.73 -17.62
C ALA A 235 23.22 -5.15 -16.46
N GLU A 236 23.11 -3.82 -16.35
CA GLU A 236 22.25 -3.15 -15.37
C GLU A 236 20.77 -3.47 -15.59
N GLY A 237 20.31 -3.51 -16.84
CA GLY A 237 18.96 -3.94 -17.21
C GLY A 237 18.65 -5.36 -16.76
N ALA A 238 19.58 -6.30 -16.98
CA ALA A 238 19.45 -7.68 -16.53
C ALA A 238 19.36 -7.82 -15.02
N ILE A 239 20.19 -7.08 -14.27
CA ILE A 239 20.15 -7.08 -12.80
C ILE A 239 18.80 -6.58 -12.28
N ARG A 240 18.25 -5.52 -12.88
CA ARG A 240 16.93 -4.98 -12.48
C ARG A 240 15.80 -5.95 -12.79
N ALA A 241 15.86 -6.63 -13.93
CA ALA A 241 14.89 -7.66 -14.30
C ALA A 241 14.92 -8.81 -13.29
N LEU A 242 16.11 -9.27 -12.90
CA LEU A 242 16.29 -10.28 -11.85
C LEU A 242 15.70 -9.81 -10.51
N GLN A 243 16.02 -8.59 -10.07
CA GLN A 243 15.50 -8.02 -8.83
C GLN A 243 13.97 -7.93 -8.83
N LEU A 244 13.36 -7.54 -9.95
CA LEU A 244 11.90 -7.52 -10.11
C LEU A 244 11.30 -8.93 -10.04
N ILE A 245 11.91 -9.91 -10.71
CA ILE A 245 11.46 -11.30 -10.71
C ILE A 245 11.54 -11.86 -9.30
N ASP A 246 12.69 -11.74 -8.65
CA ASP A 246 12.91 -12.20 -7.28
C ASP A 246 11.93 -11.56 -6.31
N PHE A 247 11.73 -10.25 -6.41
CA PHE A 247 10.74 -9.54 -5.61
C PHE A 247 9.32 -10.09 -5.84
N ASN A 248 8.90 -10.27 -7.08
CA ASN A 248 7.55 -10.81 -7.35
C ASN A 248 7.38 -12.25 -6.86
N LEU A 249 8.40 -13.10 -7.02
CA LEU A 249 8.40 -14.48 -6.54
C LEU A 249 8.35 -14.52 -5.00
N ASN A 250 9.16 -13.70 -4.33
CA ASN A 250 9.25 -13.66 -2.88
C ASN A 250 7.99 -13.07 -2.23
N HIS A 251 7.39 -12.05 -2.85
CA HIS A 251 6.22 -11.35 -2.32
C HIS A 251 4.88 -11.84 -2.89
N LYS A 252 4.90 -12.87 -3.76
CA LYS A 252 3.70 -13.44 -4.41
C LYS A 252 2.82 -12.37 -5.05
N ILE A 253 3.44 -11.34 -5.61
CA ILE A 253 2.74 -10.18 -6.16
C ILE A 253 2.03 -10.63 -7.45
N LYS A 254 0.69 -10.60 -7.41
CA LYS A 254 -0.14 -11.01 -8.55
C LYS A 254 -0.11 -10.04 -9.73
N ARG A 255 0.32 -8.79 -9.48
CA ARG A 255 0.39 -7.70 -10.46
C ARG A 255 1.58 -6.79 -10.12
N PRO A 256 2.79 -7.06 -10.64
CA PRO A 256 3.89 -6.12 -10.51
C PRO A 256 3.48 -4.75 -11.05
N ALA A 257 4.08 -3.68 -10.53
CA ALA A 257 3.94 -2.31 -11.05
C ALA A 257 4.63 -2.12 -12.41
N PHE A 258 4.52 -3.12 -13.29
CA PHE A 258 5.17 -3.20 -14.59
C PHE A 258 4.73 -2.06 -15.52
N ALA A 259 3.44 -1.69 -15.46
CA ALA A 259 2.92 -0.57 -16.24
C ALA A 259 3.63 0.76 -15.91
N ALA A 260 3.85 1.07 -14.63
CA ALA A 260 4.54 2.28 -14.21
C ALA A 260 6.03 2.27 -14.63
N MET A 261 6.71 1.13 -14.51
CA MET A 261 8.09 0.97 -14.99
C MET A 261 8.20 1.17 -16.50
N LEU A 262 7.29 0.56 -17.29
CA LEU A 262 7.25 0.74 -18.73
C LEU A 262 6.94 2.18 -19.12
N GLU A 263 5.95 2.80 -18.47
CA GLU A 263 5.57 4.18 -18.73
C GLU A 263 6.74 5.16 -18.53
N GLU A 264 7.55 4.96 -17.50
CA GLU A 264 8.75 5.75 -17.27
C GLU A 264 9.87 5.48 -18.29
N ILE A 265 10.07 4.21 -18.66
CA ILE A 265 10.99 3.81 -19.75
C ILE A 265 10.60 4.50 -21.06
N PHE A 266 9.31 4.57 -21.40
CA PHE A 266 8.84 5.22 -22.62
C PHE A 266 8.85 6.75 -22.54
N LYS A 267 8.43 7.33 -21.40
CA LYS A 267 8.40 8.80 -21.19
C LYS A 267 9.78 9.43 -21.14
N SER A 268 10.78 8.70 -20.66
CA SER A 268 12.15 9.21 -20.56
C SER A 268 12.85 9.37 -21.92
N GLY A 269 12.21 8.99 -23.03
CA GLY A 269 12.74 9.21 -24.39
C GLY A 269 14.05 8.44 -24.65
N GLN A 270 14.37 7.44 -23.83
CA GLN A 270 15.65 6.73 -23.83
C GLN A 270 15.87 5.85 -25.08
N TRP A 271 14.93 5.86 -26.02
CA TRP A 271 14.92 5.02 -27.24
C TRP A 271 15.64 5.69 -28.43
N ASP A 272 15.69 7.02 -28.48
CA ASP A 272 16.09 7.74 -29.70
C ASP A 272 17.58 8.04 -29.82
N ASP A 273 18.36 7.85 -28.76
CA ASP A 273 19.80 8.11 -28.78
C ASP A 273 20.58 6.78 -28.81
N LEU A 274 20.74 6.18 -29.99
CA LEU A 274 21.59 4.98 -30.20
C LEU A 274 23.11 5.30 -30.07
N GLY A 275 23.47 6.47 -29.55
CA GLY A 275 24.84 6.82 -29.25
C GLY A 275 25.45 5.87 -28.21
N PHE A 276 26.74 5.55 -28.38
CA PHE A 276 27.51 4.62 -27.54
C PHE A 276 27.49 4.89 -26.01
N ASN A 277 26.92 6.02 -25.57
CA ASN A 277 26.85 6.47 -24.17
C ASN A 277 25.41 6.63 -23.64
N ASN A 278 24.40 6.03 -24.29
CA ASN A 278 23.01 6.00 -23.80
C ASN A 278 22.72 4.76 -22.94
N GLY A 279 23.44 4.61 -21.83
CA GLY A 279 23.31 3.44 -20.95
C GLY A 279 21.92 3.23 -20.37
N SER A 280 21.14 4.29 -20.24
CA SER A 280 19.75 4.20 -19.81
C SER A 280 18.87 3.51 -20.86
N GLY A 281 19.03 3.84 -22.15
CA GLY A 281 18.37 3.14 -23.25
C GLY A 281 18.80 1.69 -23.37
N HIS A 282 20.08 1.40 -23.13
CA HIS A 282 20.60 0.03 -23.14
C HIS A 282 20.10 -0.81 -21.95
N ALA A 283 19.98 -0.23 -20.75
CA ALA A 283 19.39 -0.90 -19.58
C ALA A 283 17.90 -1.17 -19.77
N ALA A 284 17.15 -0.20 -20.30
CA ALA A 284 15.74 -0.39 -20.65
C ALA A 284 15.57 -1.50 -21.70
N SER A 285 16.42 -1.53 -22.73
CA SER A 285 16.37 -2.55 -23.79
C SER A 285 16.60 -3.97 -23.26
N GLU A 286 17.66 -4.24 -22.50
CA GLU A 286 17.86 -5.60 -21.93
C GLU A 286 16.75 -5.97 -20.95
N PHE A 287 16.31 -5.02 -20.11
CA PHE A 287 15.22 -5.25 -19.17
C PHE A 287 13.95 -5.69 -19.90
N VAL A 288 13.56 -4.97 -20.97
CA VAL A 288 12.38 -5.31 -21.77
C VAL A 288 12.55 -6.66 -22.47
N GLU A 289 13.73 -6.97 -23.03
CA GLU A 289 14.00 -8.26 -23.68
C GLU A 289 13.88 -9.45 -22.71
N ILE A 290 14.39 -9.32 -21.47
CA ILE A 290 14.25 -10.38 -20.46
C ILE A 290 12.80 -10.55 -20.06
N ILE A 291 12.04 -9.46 -19.88
CA ILE A 291 10.62 -9.56 -19.56
C ILE A 291 9.82 -10.15 -20.73
N GLU A 292 10.18 -9.84 -21.97
CA GLU A 292 9.63 -10.48 -23.15
C GLU A 292 9.89 -11.99 -23.13
N ALA A 293 11.12 -12.43 -22.85
CA ALA A 293 11.46 -13.86 -22.76
C ALA A 293 10.66 -14.57 -21.64
N VAL A 294 10.51 -13.94 -20.47
CA VAL A 294 9.66 -14.45 -19.37
C VAL A 294 8.19 -14.52 -19.81
N PHE A 295 7.70 -13.52 -20.53
CA PHE A 295 6.34 -13.50 -21.06
C PHE A 295 6.13 -14.61 -22.09
N GLN A 296 7.06 -14.80 -23.03
CA GLN A 296 7.03 -15.88 -24.02
C GLN A 296 7.01 -17.26 -23.34
N LEU A 297 7.85 -17.47 -22.31
CA LEU A 297 7.85 -18.69 -21.51
C LEU A 297 6.47 -18.89 -20.85
N GLY A 298 5.93 -17.84 -20.23
CA GLY A 298 4.58 -17.84 -19.65
C GLY A 298 3.49 -18.16 -20.67
N CYS A 299 3.56 -17.57 -21.87
CA CYS A 299 2.61 -17.83 -22.96
C CYS A 299 2.69 -19.27 -23.47
N SER A 300 3.86 -19.90 -23.45
CA SER A 300 4.00 -21.30 -23.88
C SER A 300 3.32 -22.30 -22.93
N VAL A 301 3.10 -21.91 -21.67
CA VAL A 301 2.41 -22.75 -20.66
C VAL A 301 0.97 -22.33 -20.39
N VAL A 302 0.56 -21.11 -20.79
CA VAL A 302 -0.82 -20.64 -20.64
C VAL A 302 -1.70 -21.22 -21.75
N SER A 303 -2.70 -22.02 -21.37
CA SER A 303 -3.64 -22.55 -22.33
C SER A 303 -4.51 -21.44 -22.92
N LYS A 304 -4.78 -21.51 -24.22
CA LYS A 304 -5.75 -20.63 -24.90
C LYS A 304 -7.12 -20.66 -24.21
N GLY A 305 -7.51 -21.80 -23.65
CA GLY A 305 -8.74 -21.96 -22.86
C GLY A 305 -8.78 -21.09 -21.59
N TRP A 306 -7.65 -20.91 -20.91
CA TRP A 306 -7.58 -20.02 -19.75
C TRP A 306 -7.78 -18.55 -20.14
N LEU A 307 -7.18 -18.10 -21.25
CA LEU A 307 -7.36 -16.75 -21.79
C LEU A 307 -8.82 -16.51 -22.22
N LEU A 308 -9.40 -17.44 -22.97
CA LEU A 308 -10.81 -17.37 -23.37
C LEU A 308 -11.75 -17.36 -22.16
N GLY A 309 -11.47 -18.18 -21.14
CA GLY A 309 -12.23 -18.16 -19.88
C GLY A 309 -12.11 -16.83 -19.13
N ARG A 310 -11.00 -16.10 -19.26
CA ARG A 310 -10.89 -14.73 -18.74
C ARG A 310 -11.69 -13.72 -19.54
N VAL A 311 -11.65 -13.80 -20.88
CA VAL A 311 -12.48 -12.95 -21.76
C VAL A 311 -13.95 -13.12 -21.41
N GLN A 312 -14.44 -14.37 -21.40
CA GLN A 312 -15.83 -14.70 -21.07
C GLN A 312 -16.23 -14.26 -19.66
N ARG A 313 -15.30 -14.30 -18.70
CA ARG A 313 -15.56 -13.78 -17.35
C ARG A 313 -15.80 -12.26 -17.39
N TRP A 314 -14.95 -11.52 -18.08
CA TRP A 314 -15.08 -10.07 -18.17
C TRP A 314 -16.30 -9.63 -18.97
N GLU A 315 -16.63 -10.33 -20.06
CA GLU A 315 -17.87 -10.10 -20.82
C GLU A 315 -19.10 -10.30 -19.93
N ARG A 316 -19.11 -11.37 -19.12
CA ARG A 316 -20.19 -11.63 -18.16
C ARG A 316 -20.27 -10.54 -17.09
N THR A 317 -19.14 -10.19 -16.47
CA THR A 317 -19.10 -9.12 -15.46
C THR A 317 -19.54 -7.77 -16.05
N ALA A 318 -19.21 -7.49 -17.31
CA ALA A 318 -19.68 -6.29 -18.00
C ALA A 318 -21.20 -6.32 -18.19
N ALA A 319 -21.76 -7.45 -18.64
CA ALA A 319 -23.21 -7.61 -18.77
C ALA A 319 -23.95 -7.48 -17.43
N GLU A 320 -23.44 -8.12 -16.36
CA GLU A 320 -23.96 -7.99 -15.00
C GLU A 320 -23.90 -6.53 -14.50
N TRP A 321 -22.81 -5.82 -14.80
CA TRP A 321 -22.65 -4.42 -14.44
C TRP A 321 -23.63 -3.51 -15.19
N ASP A 322 -23.84 -3.74 -16.48
CA ASP A 322 -24.79 -3.00 -17.30
C ASP A 322 -26.23 -3.21 -16.82
N GLU A 323 -26.59 -4.44 -16.46
CA GLU A 323 -27.89 -4.78 -15.86
C GLU A 323 -28.07 -4.07 -14.51
N HIS A 324 -27.06 -4.12 -13.64
CA HIS A 324 -27.08 -3.43 -12.35
C HIS A 324 -27.18 -1.91 -12.52
N GLN A 325 -26.47 -1.32 -13.49
CA GLN A 325 -26.55 0.11 -13.81
C GLN A 325 -27.93 0.50 -14.35
N ALA A 326 -28.53 -0.33 -15.19
CA ALA A 326 -29.88 -0.10 -15.70
C ALA A 326 -30.91 -0.13 -14.57
N ALA A 327 -30.84 -1.13 -13.69
CA ALA A 327 -31.71 -1.24 -12.51
C ALA A 327 -31.52 -0.04 -11.57
N SER A 328 -30.27 0.31 -11.23
CA SER A 328 -29.94 1.46 -10.38
C SER A 328 -30.45 2.79 -10.94
N ARG A 329 -30.37 2.98 -12.26
CA ARG A 329 -30.92 4.17 -12.94
C ARG A 329 -32.44 4.19 -12.89
N ALA A 330 -33.10 3.05 -13.10
CA ALA A 330 -34.55 2.94 -13.01
C ALA A 330 -35.04 3.28 -11.59
N ASP A 331 -34.41 2.70 -10.56
CA ASP A 331 -34.71 2.97 -9.16
C ASP A 331 -34.47 4.42 -8.77
N PHE A 332 -33.42 5.04 -9.31
CA PHE A 332 -33.16 6.47 -9.12
C PHE A 332 -34.27 7.33 -9.76
N VAL A 333 -34.70 7.02 -10.98
CA VAL A 333 -35.79 7.75 -11.65
C VAL A 333 -37.10 7.61 -10.88
N GLU A 334 -37.43 6.42 -10.38
CA GLU A 334 -38.63 6.19 -9.57
C GLU A 334 -38.58 6.95 -8.23
N ARG A 335 -37.44 6.92 -7.53
CA ARG A 335 -37.25 7.74 -6.32
C ARG A 335 -37.43 9.24 -6.60
N MET A 336 -36.91 9.73 -7.73
CA MET A 336 -37.07 11.12 -8.12
C MET A 336 -38.51 11.48 -8.50
N ARG A 337 -39.25 10.56 -9.14
CA ARG A 337 -40.68 10.73 -9.42
C ARG A 337 -41.49 10.79 -8.12
N ALA A 338 -41.27 9.84 -7.21
CA ALA A 338 -41.91 9.81 -5.90
C ALA A 338 -41.62 11.08 -5.08
N ALA A 339 -40.36 11.54 -5.05
CA ALA A 339 -39.98 12.76 -4.37
C ALA A 339 -40.64 14.02 -4.98
N ARG A 340 -40.76 14.09 -6.32
CA ARG A 340 -41.48 15.18 -7.00
C ARG A 340 -42.98 15.16 -6.70
N ALA A 341 -43.60 13.98 -6.67
CA ALA A 341 -45.01 13.81 -6.31
C ALA A 341 -45.28 14.23 -4.86
N ALA A 342 -44.44 13.77 -3.91
CA ALA A 342 -44.52 14.15 -2.50
C ALA A 342 -44.32 15.66 -2.29
N LYS A 343 -43.41 16.29 -3.04
CA LYS A 343 -43.20 17.74 -2.99
C LYS A 343 -44.38 18.53 -3.55
N LYS A 344 -45.08 17.99 -4.55
CA LYS A 344 -46.29 18.59 -5.12
C LYS A 344 -47.47 18.52 -4.14
N THR A 345 -47.70 17.36 -3.54
CA THR A 345 -48.77 17.19 -2.52
C THR A 345 -48.50 18.03 -1.26
N ALA A 346 -47.25 18.17 -0.82
CA ALA A 346 -46.89 19.07 0.29
C ALA A 346 -47.14 20.56 -0.02
N ARG A 347 -46.96 20.99 -1.28
CA ARG A 347 -47.28 22.36 -1.71
C ARG A 347 -48.78 22.62 -1.79
N GLU A 348 -49.55 21.62 -2.23
CA GLU A 348 -51.01 21.73 -2.34
C GLU A 348 -51.70 21.62 -0.98
N GLY A 349 -51.13 20.87 -0.02
CA GLY A 349 -51.63 20.77 1.36
C GLY A 349 -51.18 21.89 2.31
N GLY A 350 -50.16 22.68 1.94
CA GLY A 350 -49.65 23.81 2.73
C GLY A 350 -50.21 25.18 2.34
N ALA A 351 -51.22 25.22 1.46
CA ALA A 351 -51.90 26.45 1.02
C ALA A 351 -53.26 26.68 1.72
N GLY A 352 -53.47 26.04 2.88
CA GLY A 352 -54.65 26.21 3.74
C GLY A 352 -54.37 27.11 4.92
#